data_AF-A0A9D5KJ02-F1
#
_entry.id   AF-A0A9D5KJ02-F1
#
_cell.length_a   1.000
_cell.length_b   1.000
_cell.length_c   1.000
_cell.angle_alpha   90.00
_cell.angle_beta   90.00
_cell.angle_gamma   90.00
#
_symmetry.space_group_name_H-M   'P 1'
#
loop_
_entity.id
_entity.type
_entity.pdbx_description
1 polymer ?
#
loop_
_entity_poly.entity_id
_entity_poly.type
_entity_poly.pdbx_seq_one_letter_code
_entity_poly.pdbx_strand_id
1 'polypeptide(L)'
;MFEAVQKAAFATVGLGFMTKEKVEEIGKKIIKEAKVSEAEGKKFLDELLRKSDEARLAMEKSANDAVNRALEKMDVAKHSEVEELRARLTELEQRQQK
;
A
#
# COMPACT_ATOMS: atom_id res chain seq x y z
N MET A 1 -19.87 0.68 -22.65
CA MET A 1 -20.65 1.45 -21.64
C MET A 1 -20.19 1.14 -20.23
N PHE A 2 -20.18 -0.13 -19.81
CA PHE A 2 -19.69 -0.57 -18.50
C PHE A 2 -18.29 -0.04 -18.13
N GLU A 3 -17.35 -0.12 -19.07
CA GLU A 3 -15.96 0.33 -18.88
C GLU A 3 -15.85 1.85 -18.63
N ALA A 4 -16.74 2.65 -19.22
CA ALA A 4 -16.77 4.10 -19.04
C ALA A 4 -17.33 4.48 -17.65
N VAL A 5 -18.31 3.73 -17.15
CA VAL A 5 -18.87 3.89 -15.81
C VAL A 5 -17.84 3.51 -14.75
N GLN A 6 -17.10 2.42 -14.97
CA GLN A 6 -15.96 2.05 -14.11
C GLN A 6 -14.90 3.16 -14.07
N LYS A 7 -14.46 3.66 -15.23
CA LYS A 7 -13.46 4.73 -15.31
C LYS A 7 -13.94 6.03 -14.64
N ALA A 8 -15.21 6.40 -14.81
CA ALA A 8 -15.79 7.58 -14.17
C ALA A 8 -15.90 7.44 -12.63
N ALA A 9 -16.25 6.24 -12.15
CA ALA A 9 -16.30 5.94 -10.72
C ALA A 9 -14.90 5.98 -10.08
N PHE A 10 -13.90 5.37 -10.72
CA PHE A 10 -12.50 5.43 -10.27
C PHE A 10 -11.95 6.87 -10.30
N ALA A 11 -12.35 7.69 -11.27
CA ALA A 11 -11.95 9.09 -11.34
C ALA A 11 -12.59 9.95 -10.23
N THR A 12 -13.84 9.68 -9.85
CA THR A 12 -14.59 10.47 -8.84
C THR A 12 -14.11 10.18 -7.42
N VAL A 13 -13.68 8.94 -7.13
CA VAL A 13 -13.18 8.55 -5.81
C VAL A 13 -11.74 9.01 -5.60
N GLY A 14 -11.02 9.32 -6.68
CA GLY A 14 -9.61 9.66 -6.64
C GLY A 14 -8.74 8.42 -6.42
N LEU A 15 -7.57 8.39 -7.07
CA LEU A 15 -6.67 7.23 -7.07
C LEU A 15 -6.12 6.85 -5.68
N GLY A 16 -6.30 7.70 -4.65
CA GLY A 16 -5.85 7.46 -3.29
C GLY A 16 -6.94 7.14 -2.25
N PHE A 17 -8.23 7.18 -2.60
CA PHE A 17 -9.36 7.06 -1.66
C PHE A 17 -10.28 5.85 -1.93
N MET A 18 -9.78 4.84 -2.64
CA MET A 18 -10.51 3.56 -2.79
C MET A 18 -10.53 2.82 -1.45
N THR A 19 -11.64 2.93 -0.72
CA THR A 19 -11.90 2.12 0.48
C THR A 19 -12.69 0.86 0.14
N LYS A 20 -12.66 -0.15 1.02
CA LYS A 20 -13.43 -1.39 0.84
C LYS A 20 -14.91 -1.12 0.62
N GLU A 21 -15.47 -0.17 1.39
CA GLU A 21 -16.87 0.24 1.28
C GLU A 21 -17.18 0.81 -0.11
N LYS A 22 -16.27 1.58 -0.69
CA LYS A 22 -16.48 2.19 -2.01
C LYS A 22 -16.33 1.19 -3.16
N VAL A 23 -15.38 0.26 -3.03
CA VAL A 23 -15.22 -0.87 -3.95
C VAL A 23 -16.47 -1.75 -3.91
N GLU A 24 -17.02 -2.00 -2.71
CA GLU A 24 -18.27 -2.74 -2.55
C GLU A 24 -19.47 -2.03 -3.20
N GLU A 25 -19.61 -0.71 -2.99
CA GLU A 25 -20.69 0.08 -3.55
C GLU A 25 -20.67 0.04 -5.09
N ILE A 26 -19.48 0.21 -5.68
CA ILE A 26 -19.30 0.15 -7.14
C ILE A 26 -19.61 -1.26 -7.65
N GLY A 27 -19.10 -2.30 -6.99
CA GLY A 27 -19.37 -3.68 -7.35
C GLY A 27 -20.86 -4.02 -7.28
N LYS A 28 -21.56 -3.61 -6.22
CA LYS A 28 -23.02 -3.79 -6.08
C LYS A 28 -23.80 -3.07 -7.18
N LYS A 29 -23.40 -1.84 -7.54
CA LYS A 29 -24.02 -1.08 -8.64
C LYS A 29 -23.87 -1.77 -9.98
N ILE A 30 -22.66 -2.28 -10.25
CA ILE A 30 -22.30 -3.06 -11.44
C ILE A 30 -23.17 -4.32 -11.55
N ILE A 31 -23.29 -5.09 -10.46
CA ILE A 31 -24.07 -6.34 -10.43
C ILE A 31 -25.54 -6.06 -10.75
N LYS A 32 -26.08 -4.97 -10.18
CA LYS A 32 -27.46 -4.52 -10.38
C LYS A 32 -27.71 -4.07 -11.82
N GLU A 33 -26.79 -3.32 -12.42
CA GLU A 33 -26.92 -2.80 -13.79
C GLU A 33 -26.72 -3.90 -14.85
N ALA A 34 -25.80 -4.83 -14.61
CA ALA A 34 -25.47 -5.88 -15.58
C ALA A 34 -26.37 -7.13 -15.48
N LYS A 35 -27.40 -7.12 -14.62
CA LYS A 35 -28.33 -8.25 -14.39
C LYS A 35 -27.60 -9.58 -14.15
N VAL A 36 -26.49 -9.50 -13.45
CA VAL A 36 -25.63 -10.65 -13.14
C VAL A 36 -26.33 -11.53 -12.11
N SER A 37 -26.19 -12.85 -12.20
CA SER A 37 -26.74 -13.74 -11.18
C SER A 37 -26.11 -13.45 -9.80
N GLU A 38 -26.83 -13.68 -8.70
CA GLU A 38 -26.29 -13.44 -7.34
C GLU A 38 -24.95 -14.16 -7.11
N ALA A 39 -24.83 -15.38 -7.63
CA ALA A 39 -23.62 -16.20 -7.49
C ALA A 39 -22.41 -15.59 -8.23
N GLU A 40 -22.60 -15.10 -9.45
CA GLU A 40 -21.55 -14.45 -10.24
C GLU A 40 -21.23 -13.05 -9.70
N GLY A 41 -22.24 -12.31 -9.23
CA GLY A 41 -22.05 -11.01 -8.62
C GLY A 41 -21.24 -11.08 -7.34
N LYS A 42 -21.52 -12.06 -6.47
CA LYS A 42 -20.73 -12.28 -5.25
C LYS A 42 -19.27 -12.61 -5.58
N LYS A 43 -19.02 -13.52 -6.53
CA LYS A 43 -17.66 -13.84 -6.99
C LYS A 43 -16.93 -12.61 -7.53
N PHE A 44 -17.60 -11.78 -8.31
CA PHE A 44 -17.02 -10.55 -8.84
C PHE A 44 -16.63 -9.57 -7.73
N LEU A 45 -17.50 -9.39 -6.73
CA LEU A 45 -17.24 -8.51 -5.60
C LEU A 45 -16.02 -8.99 -4.79
N ASP A 46 -15.97 -10.28 -4.49
CA ASP A 46 -14.87 -10.91 -3.76
C ASP A 46 -13.54 -10.74 -4.52
N GLU A 47 -13.55 -10.93 -5.85
CA GLU A 47 -12.36 -10.72 -6.67
C GLU A 47 -11.91 -9.25 -6.71
N LEU A 48 -12.87 -8.32 -6.79
CA LEU A 48 -12.61 -6.88 -6.80
C LEU A 48 -11.99 -6.42 -5.47
N LEU A 49 -12.50 -6.92 -4.35
CA LEU A 49 -11.96 -6.66 -3.02
C LEU A 49 -10.54 -7.23 -2.87
N ARG A 50 -10.31 -8.49 -3.31
CA ARG A 50 -8.97 -9.09 -3.28
C ARG A 50 -7.96 -8.29 -4.09
N LYS A 51 -8.32 -7.90 -5.33
CA LYS A 51 -7.44 -7.10 -6.18
C LYS A 51 -7.17 -5.71 -5.61
N SER A 52 -8.17 -5.11 -4.93
CA SER A 52 -7.98 -3.85 -4.22
C SER A 52 -6.96 -3.98 -3.08
N ASP A 53 -7.04 -5.05 -2.29
CA ASP A 53 -6.09 -5.31 -1.20
C ASP A 53 -4.66 -5.54 -1.74
N GLU A 54 -4.52 -6.30 -2.83
CA GLU A 54 -3.22 -6.52 -3.50
C GLU A 54 -2.62 -5.22 -4.06
N ALA A 55 -3.44 -4.39 -4.72
CA ALA A 55 -3.00 -3.10 -5.24
C ALA A 55 -2.55 -2.16 -4.12
N ARG A 56 -3.26 -2.17 -2.98
CA ARG A 56 -2.87 -1.40 -1.79
C ARG A 56 -1.50 -1.82 -1.26
N LEU A 57 -1.27 -3.13 -1.06
CA LEU A 57 0.01 -3.64 -0.57
C LEU A 57 1.17 -3.31 -1.52
N ALA A 58 0.94 -3.43 -2.83
CA ALA A 58 1.93 -3.07 -3.84
C ALA A 58 2.27 -1.57 -3.80
N MET A 59 1.27 -0.71 -3.58
CA MET A 59 1.45 0.73 -3.41
C MET A 59 2.25 1.05 -2.14
N GLU A 60 1.89 0.45 -0.99
CA GLU A 60 2.60 0.61 0.28
C GLU A 60 4.07 0.20 0.15
N LYS A 61 4.34 -0.95 -0.49
CA LYS A 61 5.71 -1.39 -0.78
C LYS A 61 6.46 -0.40 -1.67
N SER A 62 5.83 0.07 -2.74
CA SER A 62 6.46 1.02 -3.67
C SER A 62 6.79 2.35 -3.02
N ALA A 63 5.90 2.84 -2.14
CA ALA A 63 6.13 4.04 -1.34
C ALA A 63 7.29 3.86 -0.37
N ASN A 64 7.33 2.76 0.38
CA ASN A 64 8.44 2.44 1.29
C ASN A 64 9.77 2.31 0.53
N ASP A 65 9.77 1.62 -0.61
CA ASP A 65 10.97 1.48 -1.44
C ASP A 65 11.44 2.85 -1.97
N ALA A 66 10.51 3.77 -2.31
CA ALA A 66 10.84 5.11 -2.75
C ALA A 66 11.44 5.96 -1.62
N VAL A 67 10.88 5.90 -0.41
CA VAL A 67 11.41 6.59 0.77
C VAL A 67 12.78 6.04 1.13
N ASN A 68 12.96 4.72 1.18
CA ASN A 68 14.25 4.09 1.47
C ASN A 68 15.32 4.51 0.46
N ARG A 69 15.02 4.50 -0.85
CA ARG A 69 15.96 4.99 -1.87
C ARG A 69 16.28 6.48 -1.74
N ALA A 70 15.32 7.29 -1.29
CA ALA A 70 15.57 8.71 -1.04
C ALA A 70 16.53 8.87 0.14
N LEU A 71 16.28 8.16 1.25
CA LEU A 71 17.16 8.16 2.42
C LEU A 71 18.56 7.63 2.10
N GLU A 72 18.70 6.59 1.29
CA GLU A 72 20.00 6.06 0.84
C GLU A 72 20.80 7.06 -0.01
N LYS A 73 20.11 7.94 -0.74
CA LYS A 73 20.76 9.01 -1.52
C LYS A 73 21.14 10.22 -0.69
N MET A 74 20.53 10.35 0.48
CA MET A 74 20.90 11.38 1.44
C MET A 74 22.07 10.84 2.28
N ASP A 75 23.05 11.68 2.59
CA ASP A 75 24.19 11.31 3.44
C ASP A 75 23.77 11.25 4.92
N VAL A 76 22.82 10.36 5.24
CA VAL A 76 22.19 10.23 6.56
C VAL A 76 22.45 8.82 7.07
N ALA A 77 23.15 8.73 8.19
CA ALA A 77 23.45 7.46 8.83
C ALA A 77 22.18 6.77 9.34
N LYS A 78 22.08 5.45 9.18
CA LYS A 78 20.98 4.68 9.76
C LYS A 78 21.12 4.66 11.27
N HIS A 79 19.99 4.70 11.98
CA HIS A 79 19.98 4.61 13.45
C HIS A 79 20.74 3.38 13.96
N SER A 80 20.61 2.23 13.30
CA SER A 80 21.34 1.01 13.65
C SER A 80 22.85 1.15 13.56
N GLU A 81 23.35 1.86 12.54
CA GLU A 81 24.78 2.11 12.35
C GLU A 81 25.33 3.02 13.45
N VAL A 82 24.54 4.04 13.84
CA VAL A 82 24.89 4.93 14.94
C VAL A 82 24.95 4.18 16.28
N GLU A 83 23.98 3.30 16.56
CA GLU A 83 23.97 2.49 17.78
C GLU A 83 25.13 1.49 17.83
N GLU A 84 25.46 0.84 16.71
CA GLU A 84 26.63 -0.04 16.62
C GLU A 84 27.93 0.75 16.92
N LEU A 85 28.06 1.94 16.34
CA LEU A 85 29.21 2.81 16.61
C LEU A 85 29.27 3.25 18.07
N ARG A 86 28.14 3.60 18.70
CA ARG A 86 28.07 3.93 20.14
C ARG A 86 28.50 2.77 21.02
N ALA A 87 28.04 1.56 20.73
CA ALA A 87 28.41 0.36 21.47
C ALA A 87 29.93 0.09 21.39
N ARG A 88 30.50 0.17 20.17
CA ARG A 88 31.95 0.03 19.95
C ARG A 88 32.74 1.13 20.64
N LEU A 89 32.25 2.36 20.64
CA LEU A 89 32.89 3.49 21.34
C LEU A 89 32.94 3.23 22.84
N THR A 90 31.82 2.81 23.43
CA THR A 90 31.70 2.50 24.85
C THR A 90 32.65 1.37 25.25
N GLU A 91 32.77 0.32 24.43
CA GLU A 91 33.70 -0.78 24.67
C GLU A 91 35.16 -0.32 24.63
N LEU A 92 35.53 0.53 23.66
CA LEU A 92 36.88 1.09 23.55
C LEU A 92 37.22 1.99 24.73
N GLU A 93 36.28 2.85 25.16
CA GLU A 93 36.44 3.72 26.34
C GLU A 93 36.66 2.90 27.61
N GLN A 94 35.90 1.82 27.81
CA GLN A 94 36.09 0.90 28.94
C GLN A 94 37.45 0.19 28.91
N ARG A 95 37.96 -0.15 27.72
CA ARG A 95 39.29 -0.78 27.56
C ARG A 95 40.43 0.20 27.82
N GLN A 96 40.26 1.48 27.54
CA GLN A 96 41.28 2.51 27.82
C GLN A 96 41.28 3.01 29.27
N GLN A 97 40.19 2.80 30.02
CA GLN A 97 40.10 3.13 31.44
C GLN A 97 40.60 2.02 32.38
N LYS A 98 41.02 0.87 31.84
CA LYS A 98 41.74 -0.20 32.58
C LYS A 98 43.24 -0.11 32.34
#